data_AF-A0A938GN68-F1
#
_entry.id   AF-A0A938GN68-F1
#
_cell.length_a   1.000
_cell.length_b   1.000
_cell.length_c   1.000
_cell.angle_alpha   90.00
_cell.angle_beta   90.00
_cell.angle_gamma   90.00
#
_symmetry.space_group_name_H-M   'P 1'
#
loop_
_entity.id
_entity.type
_entity.pdbx_description
1 polymer ?
#
loop_
_entity_poly.entity_id
_entity_poly.type
_entity_poly.pdbx_seq_one_letter_code
_entity_poly.pdbx_strand_id
1 'polypeptide(L)' 'MCYTLLVINLARGDLINTAALVAALQSGHLAGAAIDVCDPEPIPADGPLRSLPNVITASHIASASPKAVRTLRETA' A
#
# COMPACT_ATOMS: atom_id res chain seq x y z
N MET A 1 -7.05 -13.51 -23.76
CA MET A 1 -7.73 -12.80 -22.65
C MET A 1 -6.72 -11.86 -22.01
N CYS A 2 -7.03 -10.57 -21.87
CA CYS A 2 -6.20 -9.67 -21.06
C CYS A 2 -6.73 -9.72 -19.63
N TYR A 3 -5.88 -10.07 -18.67
CA TYR A 3 -6.23 -10.07 -17.25
C TYR A 3 -5.80 -8.74 -16.64
N THR A 4 -6.61 -8.23 -15.72
CA THR A 4 -6.29 -7.05 -14.93
C THR A 4 -5.45 -7.49 -13.72
N LEU A 5 -4.24 -6.96 -13.58
CA LEU A 5 -3.36 -7.24 -12.45
C LEU A 5 -3.42 -6.13 -11.41
N LEU A 6 -3.62 -6.51 -10.15
CA LEU A 6 -3.64 -5.61 -9.00
C LEU A 6 -2.68 -6.10 -7.93
N VAL A 7 -1.99 -5.18 -7.26
CA VAL A 7 -1.14 -5.47 -6.10
C VAL A 7 -1.80 -4.94 -4.83
N ILE A 8 -1.87 -5.76 -3.79
CA ILE A 8 -2.39 -5.38 -2.48
C ILE A 8 -1.31 -5.67 -1.43
N ASN A 9 -0.85 -4.64 -0.72
CA ASN A 9 0.14 -4.80 0.34
C ASN A 9 -0.34 -4.20 1.67
N LEU A 10 -0.63 -5.09 2.62
CA LEU A 10 -0.99 -4.77 4.02
C LEU A 10 0.04 -5.38 5.01
N ALA A 11 1.19 -5.84 4.50
CA ALA A 11 2.17 -6.58 5.28
C ALA A 11 3.28 -5.66 5.80
N ARG A 12 4.32 -5.40 4.99
CA ARG A 12 5.41 -4.45 5.29
C ARG A 12 5.81 -3.67 4.03
N GLY A 13 6.25 -2.43 4.21
CA GLY A 13 6.58 -1.53 3.10
C GLY A 13 7.78 -2.00 2.27
N ASP A 14 8.80 -2.53 2.95
CA ASP A 14 10.08 -2.98 2.38
C ASP A 14 9.99 -4.28 1.56
N LEU A 15 8.86 -4.99 1.62
CA LEU A 15 8.60 -6.19 0.80
C LEU A 15 8.48 -5.88 -0.69
N ILE A 16 8.15 -4.63 -1.04
CA ILE A 16 7.99 -4.19 -2.42
C ILE A 16 8.97 -3.06 -2.68
N ASN A 17 9.77 -3.19 -3.74
CA ASN A 17 10.56 -2.07 -4.23
C ASN A 17 9.61 -0.98 -4.76
N THR A 18 9.49 0.13 -4.03
CA THR A 18 8.60 1.25 -4.35
C THR A 18 8.83 1.81 -5.75
N ALA A 19 10.09 1.92 -6.21
CA ALA A 19 10.40 2.43 -7.54
C ALA A 19 9.89 1.48 -8.64
N ALA A 20 10.05 0.17 -8.45
CA ALA A 20 9.54 -0.84 -9.39
C ALA A 20 8.01 -0.87 -9.43
N LEU A 21 7.34 -0.72 -8.27
CA LEU A 21 5.88 -0.61 -8.20
C LEU A 21 5.37 0.59 -9.00
N VAL A 22 5.99 1.76 -8.80
CA VAL A 22 5.64 3.00 -9.52
C VAL A 22 5.82 2.81 -11.03
N ALA A 23 6.94 2.23 -11.47
CA ALA A 23 7.19 1.98 -12.89
C ALA A 23 6.17 1.00 -13.50
N ALA A 24 5.79 -0.06 -12.77
CA ALA A 24 4.80 -1.03 -13.21
C ALA A 24 3.39 -0.43 -13.34
N LEU A 25 3.03 0.49 -12.44
CA LEU A 25 1.76 1.22 -12.48
C LEU A 25 1.72 2.24 -13.62
N GLN A 26 2.81 3.00 -13.82
CA GLN A 26 2.91 4.00 -14.89
C GLN A 26 2.94 3.36 -16.29
N SER A 27 3.58 2.21 -16.44
CA SER A 27 3.63 1.46 -17.71
C SER A 27 2.32 0.73 -18.04
N GLY A 28 1.38 0.66 -17.09
CA GLY A 28 0.14 -0.12 -17.24
C GLY A 28 0.33 -1.63 -17.12
N HIS A 29 1.52 -2.11 -16.73
CA HIS A 29 1.73 -3.52 -16.39
C HIS A 29 0.86 -3.96 -15.20
N LEU A 30 0.72 -3.08 -14.22
CA LEU A 30 -0.28 -3.18 -13.17
C LEU A 30 -1.41 -2.20 -13.46
N ALA A 31 -2.64 -2.70 -13.38
CA ALA A 31 -3.81 -1.84 -13.50
C ALA A 31 -3.99 -0.93 -12.28
N GLY A 32 -3.49 -1.34 -11.11
CA GLY A 32 -3.54 -0.54 -9.90
C GLY A 32 -2.91 -1.22 -8.69
N ALA A 33 -2.84 -0.47 -7.58
CA ALA A 33 -2.36 -0.96 -6.30
C ALA A 33 -3.18 -0.43 -5.13
N ALA A 34 -3.32 -1.22 -4.08
CA ALA A 34 -3.84 -0.80 -2.78
C ALA A 34 -2.79 -1.10 -1.70
N ILE A 35 -2.28 -0.07 -1.03
CA ILE A 35 -1.20 -0.19 -0.05
C ILE A 35 -1.62 0.45 1.28
N ASP A 36 -1.41 -0.26 2.38
CA ASP A 36 -1.55 0.29 3.75
C ASP A 36 -0.19 0.59 4.38
N VAL A 37 0.87 -0.06 3.87
CA VAL A 37 2.25 0.05 4.34
C VAL A 37 3.14 0.59 3.22
N CYS A 38 4.19 1.33 3.58
CA CYS A 38 5.12 1.92 2.64
C CYS A 38 6.53 2.00 3.24
N ASP A 39 7.54 2.18 2.38
CA ASP A 39 8.92 2.40 2.79
C ASP A 39 9.51 3.52 1.92
N PRO A 40 9.89 4.68 2.51
CA PRO A 40 9.76 5.04 3.92
C PRO A 40 8.31 5.32 4.34
N GLU A 41 8.04 5.24 5.66
CA GLU A 41 6.74 5.59 6.25
C GLU A 41 6.85 6.85 7.13
N PRO A 42 5.98 7.86 6.92
CA PRO A 42 4.88 7.95 5.95
C PRO A 42 5.35 8.16 4.51
N ILE A 43 4.47 7.90 3.53
CA ILE A 43 4.76 8.18 2.11
C ILE A 43 5.21 9.65 1.97
N PRO A 44 6.41 9.92 1.42
CA PRO A 44 6.92 11.28 1.23
C PRO A 44 5.90 12.17 0.53
N ALA A 45 5.79 13.43 0.96
CA ALA A 45 4.76 14.36 0.46
C ALA A 45 4.85 14.60 -1.06
N ASP A 46 6.07 14.57 -1.58
CA ASP A 46 6.45 14.67 -3.00
C ASP A 46 6.61 13.29 -3.67
N GLY A 47 6.28 12.20 -2.97
CA GLY A 47 6.43 10.83 -3.44
C GLY A 47 5.41 10.47 -4.53
N PRO A 48 5.84 9.76 -5.61
CA PRO A 48 5.00 9.52 -6.79
C PRO A 48 3.74 8.71 -6.49
N LEU A 49 3.77 7.81 -5.50
CA LEU A 49 2.61 7.00 -5.11
C LEU A 49 1.39 7.82 -4.70
N ARG A 50 1.57 9.07 -4.23
CA ARG A 50 0.47 9.96 -3.82
C ARG A 50 -0.28 10.57 -5.01
N SER A 51 0.36 10.61 -6.19
CA SER A 51 -0.17 11.26 -7.39
C SER A 51 -0.70 10.29 -8.44
N LEU A 52 -0.44 8.99 -8.28
CA LEU A 52 -0.90 7.99 -9.23
C LEU A 52 -2.41 7.75 -9.09
N PRO A 53 -3.21 7.90 -10.17
CA PRO A 53 -4.67 7.80 -10.11
C PRO A 53 -5.18 6.38 -9.87
N ASN A 54 -4.32 5.39 -10.07
CA ASN A 54 -4.62 3.97 -9.89
C ASN A 54 -4.01 3.38 -8.61
N VAL A 55 -3.73 4.23 -7.61
CA VAL A 55 -3.23 3.82 -6.30
C VAL A 55 -4.20 4.26 -5.20
N ILE A 56 -4.54 3.33 -4.33
CA ILE A 56 -5.26 3.60 -3.07
C ILE A 56 -4.25 3.43 -1.94
N THR A 57 -4.16 4.43 -1.07
CA THR A 57 -3.27 4.40 0.10
C THR A 57 -4.07 4.51 1.40
N ALA A 58 -3.74 3.69 2.38
CA ALA A 58 -4.12 3.88 3.78
C ALA A 58 -2.85 4.14 4.62
N SER A 59 -3.00 4.74 5.80
CA SER A 59 -1.88 5.19 6.64
C SER A 59 -1.54 4.18 7.73
N HIS A 60 -1.24 2.93 7.35
CA HIS A 60 -0.88 1.83 8.25
C HIS A 60 -1.94 1.56 9.33
N ILE A 61 -3.19 1.49 8.88
CA ILE A 61 -4.37 1.34 9.75
C ILE A 61 -5.16 0.06 9.47
N ALA A 62 -4.69 -0.85 8.60
CA ALA A 62 -5.44 -2.07 8.28
C ALA A 62 -5.72 -2.95 9.50
N SER A 63 -4.86 -2.89 10.54
CA SER A 63 -5.05 -3.62 11.80
C SER A 63 -5.86 -2.84 12.85
N ALA A 64 -6.19 -1.57 12.62
CA ALA A 64 -6.64 -0.62 13.65
C ALA A 64 -8.16 -0.60 13.88
N SER A 65 -8.87 -1.71 13.67
CA SER A 65 -10.30 -1.78 14.03
C SER A 65 -10.50 -1.64 15.56
N PRO A 66 -11.62 -1.08 16.04
CA PRO A 66 -11.85 -0.92 17.49
C PRO A 66 -11.72 -2.22 18.29
N LYS A 67 -12.16 -3.35 17.71
CA LYS A 67 -12.03 -4.68 18.34
C LYS A 67 -10.57 -5.13 18.37
N ALA A 68 -9.84 -5.01 17.26
CA ALA A 68 -8.44 -5.44 17.18
C ALA A 68 -7.55 -4.62 18.12
N VAL A 69 -7.74 -3.30 18.16
CA VAL A 69 -7.00 -2.41 19.09
C VAL A 69 -7.32 -2.74 20.54
N ARG A 70 -8.58 -3.04 20.87
CA ARG A 70 -8.97 -3.49 22.21
C ARG A 70 -8.23 -4.77 22.58
N THR A 71 -8.33 -5.82 21.75
CA THR A 71 -7.67 -7.10 22.01
C THR A 71 -6.17 -6.92 22.18
N LEU A 72 -5.50 -6.20 21.29
CA LEU A 72 -4.06 -5.92 21.38
C LEU A 72 -3.69 -5.28 22.72
N ARG A 73 -4.45 -4.29 23.18
CA ARG A 73 -4.18 -3.58 24.46
C ARG A 73 -4.47 -4.42 25.69
N GLU A 74 -5.38 -5.39 25.59
CA GLU A 74 -5.78 -6.25 26.70
C GLU A 74 -4.92 -7.52 26.80
N THR A 75 -4.23 -7.94 25.73
CA THR A 75 -3.53 -9.25 25.67
C THR A 75 -2.03 -9.18 25.36
N ALA A 76 -1.44 -8.00 25.14
CA ALA A 76 -0.01 -7.83 24.82
C ALA A 76 0.77 -7.16 25.95
#